data_AF-A0A1B0DH97-F1
#
_entry.id   AF-A0A1B0DH97-F1
#
_cell.length_a   1.000
_cell.length_b   1.000
_cell.length_c   1.000
_cell.angle_alpha   90.00
_cell.angle_beta   90.00
_cell.angle_gamma   90.00
#
_symmetry.space_group_name_H-M   'P 1'
#
loop_
_entity.id
_entity.type
_entity.pdbx_description
1 polymer ?
#
loop_
_entity_poly.entity_id
_entity_poly.type
_entity_poly.pdbx_seq_one_letter_code
_entity_poly.pdbx_strand_id
1 'polypeptide(L)'
;MTRKFFDEDGHQVKDFQLLTVGLLTYSSDDRFQVEHTRHLGNWALRIKGCRKEDEGHYECQISTHPPQSIFVELRIVGLFQ
;
A
#
# COMPACT_ATOMS: atom_id res chain seq x y z
N MET A 1 -3.21 -8.50 3.47
CA MET A 1 -3.77 -7.48 2.55
C MET A 1 -2.98 -6.21 2.70
N THR A 2 -2.98 -5.35 1.66
CA THR A 2 -2.38 -4.01 1.72
C THR A 2 -3.44 -2.96 1.46
N ARG A 3 -3.47 -1.90 2.26
CA ARG A 3 -4.41 -0.77 2.09
C ARG A 3 -3.76 0.58 2.41
N LYS A 4 -4.26 1.65 1.80
CA LYS A 4 -3.84 3.04 2.01
C LYS A 4 -4.90 3.79 2.84
N PHE A 5 -4.49 4.55 3.84
CA PHE A 5 -5.38 5.15 4.86
C PHE A 5 -5.73 6.64 4.66
N PHE A 6 -5.25 7.27 3.58
CA PHE A 6 -5.28 8.73 3.47
C PHE A 6 -5.71 9.21 2.07
N ASP A 7 -6.57 10.23 2.05
CA ASP A 7 -7.04 10.96 0.86
C ASP A 7 -5.99 11.97 0.33
N GLU A 8 -6.36 12.67 -0.75
CA GLU A 8 -5.55 13.67 -1.47
C GLU A 8 -5.12 14.87 -0.61
N ASP A 9 -5.78 15.13 0.53
CA ASP A 9 -5.50 16.26 1.43
C ASP A 9 -4.73 15.86 2.70
N GLY A 10 -4.39 14.58 2.84
CA GLY A 10 -3.62 14.07 3.99
C GLY A 10 -4.43 13.91 5.27
N HIS A 11 -5.77 13.86 5.18
CA HIS A 11 -6.63 13.61 6.35
C HIS A 11 -6.79 12.10 6.61
N GLN A 12 -6.85 11.73 7.90
CA GLN A 12 -7.12 10.35 8.30
C GLN A 12 -8.58 10.00 7.98
N VAL A 13 -8.79 9.23 6.92
CA VAL A 13 -10.13 8.85 6.48
C VAL A 13 -10.59 7.60 7.23
N LYS A 14 -11.88 7.55 7.54
CA LYS A 14 -12.55 6.34 8.08
C LYS A 14 -12.57 5.18 7.08
N ASP A 15 -12.40 5.50 5.79
CA ASP A 15 -12.41 4.60 4.65
C ASP A 15 -10.99 4.44 4.08
N PHE A 16 -10.57 3.19 3.87
CA PHE A 16 -9.27 2.85 3.29
C PHE A 16 -9.44 2.42 1.83
N GLN A 17 -8.43 2.69 1.01
CA GLN A 17 -8.34 2.08 -0.32
C GLN A 17 -7.68 0.71 -0.21
N LEU A 18 -8.41 -0.36 -0.54
CA LEU A 18 -7.85 -1.71 -0.63
C LEU A 18 -6.99 -1.83 -1.89
N LEU A 19 -5.70 -2.12 -1.72
CA LEU A 19 -4.76 -2.24 -2.83
C LEU A 19 -4.55 -3.68 -3.25
N THR A 20 -4.32 -4.59 -2.29
CA THR A 20 -4.02 -6.00 -2.57
C THR A 20 -4.59 -6.96 -1.53
N VAL A 21 -4.99 -8.16 -1.97
CA VAL A 21 -5.36 -9.29 -1.11
C VAL A 21 -4.63 -10.54 -1.61
N GLY A 22 -3.69 -11.04 -0.82
CA GLY A 22 -2.78 -12.09 -1.30
C GLY A 22 -2.11 -11.63 -2.60
N LEU A 23 -2.06 -12.50 -3.61
CA LEU A 23 -1.43 -12.23 -4.91
C LEU A 23 -2.30 -11.39 -5.86
N LEU A 24 -3.46 -10.94 -5.43
CA LEU A 24 -4.40 -10.18 -6.26
C LEU A 24 -4.27 -8.69 -5.96
N THR A 25 -4.10 -7.89 -7.01
CA THR A 25 -4.29 -6.43 -6.95
C THR A 25 -5.78 -6.12 -7.08
N TYR A 26 -6.31 -5.39 -6.10
CA TYR A 26 -7.70 -4.91 -6.05
C TYR A 26 -7.84 -3.46 -6.52
N SER A 27 -6.76 -2.67 -6.46
CA SER A 27 -6.75 -1.30 -6.99
C SER A 27 -6.98 -1.29 -8.50
N SER A 28 -7.73 -0.30 -8.98
CA SER A 28 -7.91 -0.04 -10.42
C SER A 28 -6.71 0.63 -11.07
N ASP A 29 -5.80 1.19 -10.27
CA ASP A 29 -4.56 1.80 -10.74
C ASP A 29 -3.50 0.70 -10.99
N ASP A 30 -3.12 0.52 -12.25
CA ASP A 30 -2.25 -0.55 -12.76
C ASP A 30 -0.79 -0.42 -12.31
N ARG A 31 -0.43 0.73 -11.71
CA ARG A 31 0.88 0.98 -11.11
C ARG A 31 1.08 0.18 -9.84
N PHE A 32 0.01 -0.16 -9.12
CA PHE A 32 0.06 -0.98 -7.90
C PHE A 32 0.15 -2.46 -8.23
N GLN A 33 1.19 -3.11 -7.75
CA GLN A 33 1.43 -4.54 -7.97
C GLN A 33 1.86 -5.20 -6.66
N VAL A 34 1.52 -6.47 -6.51
CA VAL A 34 2.04 -7.30 -5.43
C VAL A 34 3.21 -8.12 -5.92
N GLU A 35 4.32 -8.06 -5.20
CA GLU A 35 5.47 -8.92 -5.42
C GLU A 35 5.61 -9.87 -4.22
N HIS A 36 5.58 -11.18 -4.49
CA HIS A 36 5.73 -12.19 -3.46
C HIS A 36 7.01 -12.98 -3.66
N THR A 37 7.96 -12.79 -2.74
CA THR A 37 9.21 -13.53 -2.73
C THR A 37 9.02 -14.80 -1.90
N ARG A 38 8.47 -15.85 -2.55
CA ARG A 38 8.03 -17.11 -1.93
C ARG A 38 9.00 -17.73 -0.93
N HIS A 39 10.29 -17.74 -1.25
CA HIS A 39 11.32 -18.38 -0.41
C HIS A 39 11.67 -17.58 0.85
N LEU A 40 11.32 -16.29 0.90
CA LEU A 40 11.53 -15.42 2.07
C LEU A 40 10.24 -15.19 2.87
N GLY A 41 9.09 -15.65 2.36
CA GLY A 41 7.78 -15.30 2.94
C GLY A 41 7.45 -13.81 2.85
N ASN A 42 8.15 -13.06 1.99
CA ASN A 42 8.05 -11.61 1.91
C ASN A 42 7.02 -11.17 0.87
N TRP A 43 6.10 -10.31 1.30
CA TRP A 43 5.11 -9.64 0.46
C TRP A 43 5.45 -8.16 0.36
N ALA A 44 5.68 -7.69 -0.86
CA ALA A 44 5.97 -6.30 -1.15
C ALA A 44 4.84 -5.68 -1.98
N LEU A 45 4.49 -4.44 -1.64
CA LEU A 45 3.73 -3.57 -2.53
C LEU A 45 4.73 -2.85 -3.44
N ARG A 46 4.56 -3.01 -4.74
CA ARG A 46 5.31 -2.27 -5.76
C ARG A 46 4.42 -1.19 -6.36
N ILE A 47 4.97 0.01 -6.49
CA ILE A 47 4.31 1.16 -7.13
C ILE A 47 5.20 1.59 -8.31
N LYS A 48 4.68 1.52 -9.54
CA LYS A 48 5.42 1.93 -10.74
C LYS A 48 5.20 3.42 -11.00
N GLY A 49 6.28 4.18 -11.19
CA GLY A 49 6.18 5.61 -11.49
C GLY A 49 5.46 6.39 -10.38
N CYS A 50 6.09 6.43 -9.20
CA CYS A 50 5.53 7.12 -8.03
C CYS A 50 5.29 8.61 -8.33
N ARG A 51 4.16 9.12 -7.86
CA ARG A 51 3.71 10.52 -7.96
C ARG A 51 3.55 11.12 -6.57
N LYS A 52 3.38 12.44 -6.48
CA LYS A 52 3.17 13.11 -5.20
C LYS A 52 1.91 12.58 -4.50
N GLU A 53 0.86 12.27 -5.27
CA GLU A 53 -0.38 11.70 -4.73
C GLU A 53 -0.19 10.31 -4.07
N ASP A 54 0.90 9.59 -4.36
CA ASP A 54 1.17 8.29 -3.73
C ASP A 54 1.70 8.43 -2.29
N GLU A 55 2.03 9.63 -1.83
CA GLU A 55 2.38 9.83 -0.43
C GLU A 55 1.24 9.44 0.51
N GLY A 56 1.60 9.00 1.71
CA GLY A 56 0.65 8.66 2.77
C GLY A 56 1.04 7.40 3.53
N HIS A 57 0.13 6.95 4.39
CA HIS A 57 0.34 5.74 5.18
C HIS A 57 -0.30 4.52 4.54
N TYR A 58 0.48 3.45 4.54
CA TYR A 58 0.13 2.14 4.06
C TYR A 58 0.14 1.18 5.24
N GLU A 59 -0.79 0.24 5.27
CA GLU A 59 -0.72 -0.90 6.17
C GLU A 59 -0.61 -2.17 5.35
N CYS A 60 0.29 -3.05 5.79
CA CYS A 60 0.27 -4.45 5.43
C CYS A 60 -0.26 -5.23 6.63
N GLN A 61 -1.35 -5.96 6.41
CA GLN A 61 -2.04 -6.73 7.43
C GLN A 61 -2.04 -8.21 7.09
N ILE A 62 -1.85 -9.07 8.08
CA ILE A 62 -1.94 -10.52 7.98
C ILE A 62 -3.15 -11.00 8.76
N SER A 63 -3.99 -11.81 8.12
CA SER A 63 -5.25 -12.36 8.64
C SER A 63 -5.03 -13.50 9.66
N THR A 64 -4.28 -13.22 10.72
CA THR A 64 -4.17 -14.04 11.93
C THR A 64 -5.29 -13.69 12.92
N HIS A 65 -5.39 -14.45 14.02
CA HIS A 65 -6.25 -14.12 15.15
C HIS A 65 -5.41 -13.95 16.43
N PRO A 66 -5.20 -12.72 16.94
CA PRO A 66 -5.69 -11.44 16.42
C PRO A 66 -4.98 -11.01 15.11
N PRO A 67 -5.58 -10.12 14.31
CA PRO A 67 -4.93 -9.52 13.14
C PRO A 67 -3.61 -8.87 13.50
N GLN A 68 -2.59 -9.07 12.67
CA GLN A 68 -1.29 -8.40 12.81
C GLN A 68 -1.08 -7.42 11.66
N SER A 69 -0.52 -6.26 11.97
CA SER A 69 -0.35 -5.17 11.01
C SER A 69 1.01 -4.51 11.17
N ILE A 70 1.58 -4.08 10.05
CA ILE A 70 2.68 -3.12 9.99
C ILE A 70 2.21 -1.87 9.25
N PHE A 71 2.61 -0.70 9.73
CA PHE A 71 2.28 0.60 9.14
C PHE A 71 3.56 1.24 8.59
N VAL A 72 3.48 1.77 7.37
CA VAL A 72 4.60 2.39 6.66
C VAL A 72 4.15 3.75 6.13
N GLU A 73 4.92 4.79 6.40
CA GLU A 73 4.75 6.11 5.78
C GLU A 73 5.59 6.17 4.50
N LEU A 74 4.94 6.37 3.35
CA LEU A 74 5.60 6.62 2.08
C LEU A 74 5.74 8.13 1.88
N ARG A 75 6.99 8.59 1.78
CA ARG A 75 7.35 9.96 1.37
C ARG A 75 8.03 9.92 0.02
N ILE A 76 7.59 10.75 -0.91
CA ILE A 76 8.18 10.84 -2.24
C ILE A 76 9.03 12.12 -2.28
N VAL A 77 10.34 11.93 -2.31
CA VAL A 77 11.33 13.00 -2.31
C VAL A 77 11.81 13.28 -3.74
N GLY A 78 11.61 14.50 -4.24
CA GLY A 78 12.03 14.92 -5.58
C GLY A 78 11.29 16.16 -6.09
N LEU A 79 11.85 16.83 -7.11
CA LEU A 79 11.16 17.88 -7.87
C LEU A 79 10.17 17.20 -8.82
N PHE A 80 8.89 17.16 -8.45
CA PHE A 80 7.83 16.86 -9.40
C PHE A 80 7.72 18.05 -10.35
N GLN A 81 7.96 17.81 -11.64
CA GLN A 81 7.63 18.74 -12.71
C GLN A 81 6.22 18.46 -13.21
#